data_AF-A0A7X9FGZ6-F1
#
_entry.id   AF-A0A7X9FGZ6-F1
#
_cell.length_a   1.000
_cell.length_b   1.000
_cell.length_c   1.000
_cell.angle_alpha   90.00
_cell.angle_beta   90.00
_cell.angle_gamma   90.00
#
_symmetry.space_group_name_H-M   'P 1'
#
loop_
_entity.id
_entity.type
_entity.pdbx_description
1 polymer ?
#
loop_
_entity_poly.entity_id
_entity_poly.type
_entity_poly.pdbx_seq_one_letter_code
_entity_poly.pdbx_strand_id
1 'polypeptide(L)'
;MQQFRTNITRLRKLIEDKLPEGSDVYGYQGVSKSTLIAALDAAYFLSNEIIPEAETRFEVVSLKRCGSKLYRSLKAFLENEATESDKKEGFDDFLTGLSALVEKTKITYFIVAKQGIRDDEELAKIRAEIDDLTDMKETLSEREESITAILETVESASSVIAKHHKEAEEKVEEIRECHQAALKQGGEIEDTHDAIDGWDKEIKTYRIDFQSMSNQISDLTSKANQNNEKLAEYANMSDVFIQGLKKTSDEHGQLLEEIRQTLEGANRVGMAASFKT
;
A
#
# COMPACT_ATOMS: atom_id res chain seq x y z
N MET A 1 64.75 13.55 32.78
CA MET A 1 64.09 14.07 33.99
C MET A 1 64.54 13.33 35.25
N GLN A 2 65.12 12.14 35.09
CA GLN A 2 65.64 11.31 36.18
C GLN A 2 66.51 12.07 37.19
N GLN A 3 67.52 12.83 36.73
CA GLN A 3 68.39 13.60 37.63
C GLN A 3 67.62 14.65 38.47
N PHE A 4 66.62 15.30 37.87
CA PHE A 4 65.79 16.29 38.56
C PHE A 4 64.94 15.62 39.65
N ARG A 5 64.32 14.48 39.35
CA ARG A 5 63.56 13.65 40.30
C ARG A 5 64.45 13.19 41.46
N THR A 6 65.65 12.69 41.16
CA THR A 6 66.64 12.30 42.17
C THR A 6 67.03 13.48 43.07
N ASN A 7 67.18 14.68 42.51
CA ASN A 7 67.48 15.89 43.29
C ASN A 7 66.33 16.22 44.25
N ILE A 8 65.06 16.13 43.82
CA ILE A 8 63.90 16.33 44.71
C ILE A 8 63.89 15.31 45.84
N THR A 9 64.07 14.02 45.55
CA THR A 9 64.10 12.98 46.59
C THR A 9 65.24 13.20 47.59
N ARG A 10 66.41 13.63 47.13
CA ARG A 10 67.54 13.99 48.01
C ARG A 10 67.21 15.20 48.88
N LEU A 11 66.59 16.22 48.31
CA LEU A 11 66.20 17.42 49.04
C LEU A 11 65.16 17.10 50.12
N ARG A 12 64.19 16.25 49.82
CA ARG A 12 63.21 15.73 50.79
C ARG A 12 63.90 15.08 51.99
N LYS A 13 64.87 14.18 51.76
CA LYS A 13 65.66 13.55 52.83
C LYS A 13 66.45 14.58 53.65
N LEU A 14 67.08 15.56 52.99
CA LEU A 14 67.81 16.61 53.70
C LEU A 14 66.90 17.47 54.59
N ILE A 15 65.69 17.79 54.13
CA ILE A 15 64.68 18.47 54.94
C ILE A 15 64.28 17.59 56.14
N GLU A 16 64.10 16.29 55.90
CA GLU A 16 63.78 15.29 56.92
C GLU A 16 64.89 15.15 57.98
N ASP A 17 66.16 15.29 57.59
CA ASP A 17 67.29 15.10 58.50
C ASP A 17 67.75 16.39 59.19
N LYS A 18 67.59 17.56 58.56
CA LYS A 18 68.25 18.82 58.98
C LYS A 18 67.33 19.89 59.52
N LEU A 19 66.03 19.87 59.19
CA LEU A 19 65.10 20.87 59.74
C LEU A 19 64.56 20.45 61.10
N PRO A 20 64.38 21.42 62.02
CA PRO A 20 63.83 21.16 63.36
C PRO A 20 62.39 20.65 63.27
N GLU A 21 62.01 19.82 64.24
CA GLU A 21 60.63 19.38 64.44
C GLU A 21 59.80 20.49 65.09
N GLY A 22 58.54 20.63 64.69
CA GLY A 22 57.62 21.63 65.24
C GLY A 22 56.62 22.16 64.22
N SER A 23 55.65 22.94 64.72
CA SER A 23 54.65 23.62 63.89
C SER A 23 55.26 24.75 63.05
N ASP A 24 56.30 25.40 63.58
CA ASP A 24 56.88 26.62 63.02
C ASP A 24 58.41 26.51 62.96
N VAL A 25 58.94 26.14 61.80
CA VAL A 25 60.37 26.01 61.57
C VAL A 25 61.02 27.41 61.65
N TYR A 26 62.02 27.57 62.53
CA TYR A 26 62.72 28.84 62.77
C TYR A 26 61.81 30.04 63.11
N GLY A 27 60.59 29.79 63.61
CA GLY A 27 59.62 30.81 63.99
C GLY A 27 58.76 31.36 62.83
N TYR A 28 58.76 30.69 61.67
CA TYR A 28 57.87 31.03 60.55
C TYR A 28 56.50 30.38 60.75
N GLN A 29 55.49 31.20 61.03
CA GLN A 29 54.15 30.72 61.35
C GLN A 29 53.52 29.93 60.20
N GLY A 30 53.08 28.71 60.48
CA GLY A 30 52.41 27.83 59.49
C GLY A 30 53.36 27.13 58.52
N VAL A 31 54.69 27.34 58.67
CA VAL A 31 55.72 26.64 57.90
C VAL A 31 56.26 25.51 58.75
N SER A 32 55.63 24.35 58.62
CA SER A 32 56.09 23.11 59.26
C SER A 32 56.92 22.27 58.31
N LYS A 33 57.78 21.42 58.86
CA LYS A 33 58.57 20.44 58.12
C LYS A 33 57.70 19.54 57.23
N SER A 34 56.53 19.12 57.72
CA SER A 34 55.60 18.28 56.97
C SER A 34 55.00 19.02 55.77
N THR A 35 54.70 20.32 55.91
CA THR A 35 54.20 21.15 54.80
C THR A 35 55.23 21.28 53.67
N LEU A 36 56.50 21.45 54.02
CA LEU A 36 57.60 21.55 53.05
C LEU A 36 57.85 20.22 52.32
N ILE A 37 57.79 19.10 53.06
CA ILE A 37 57.87 17.75 52.48
C ILE A 37 56.70 17.49 51.53
N ALA A 38 55.47 17.82 51.93
CA ALA A 38 54.29 17.66 51.09
C ALA A 38 54.39 18.47 49.78
N ALA A 39 54.96 19.68 49.84
CA ALA A 39 55.21 20.48 48.65
C ALA A 39 56.23 19.83 47.69
N LEU A 40 57.28 19.19 48.22
CA LEU A 40 58.24 18.43 47.41
C LEU A 40 57.65 17.13 46.86
N ASP A 41 56.83 16.43 47.63
CA ASP A 41 56.15 15.22 47.19
C ASP A 41 55.18 15.55 46.04
N ALA A 42 54.46 16.67 46.13
CA ALA A 42 53.64 17.18 45.03
C ALA A 42 54.48 17.51 43.78
N ALA A 43 55.61 18.21 43.94
CA ALA A 43 56.49 18.50 42.81
C ALA A 43 57.08 17.22 42.19
N TYR A 44 57.47 16.24 43.02
CA TYR A 44 57.96 14.95 42.57
C TYR A 44 56.89 14.21 41.75
N PHE A 45 55.67 14.12 42.26
CA PHE A 45 54.54 13.50 41.58
C PHE A 45 54.28 14.13 40.22
N LEU A 46 54.13 15.46 40.17
CA LEU A 46 53.92 16.19 38.91
C LEU A 46 55.06 16.00 37.91
N SER A 47 56.30 15.88 38.41
CA SER A 47 57.46 15.63 37.54
C SER A 47 57.49 14.22 36.95
N ASN A 48 56.76 13.24 37.52
CA ASN A 48 56.64 11.89 36.97
C ASN A 48 55.66 11.83 35.80
N GLU A 49 54.63 12.68 35.81
CA GLU A 49 53.64 12.79 34.74
C GLU A 49 54.21 13.43 33.45
N ILE A 50 55.40 14.02 33.51
CA ILE A 50 56.11 14.50 32.32
C ILE A 50 56.69 13.29 31.57
N ILE A 51 56.06 12.95 30.43
CA ILE A 51 56.40 11.81 29.58
C ILE A 51 57.80 11.95 28.92
N PRO A 52 58.49 10.83 28.63
CA PRO A 52 59.84 10.83 28.05
C PRO A 52 59.96 11.64 26.75
N GLU A 53 58.94 11.59 25.89
CA GLU A 53 58.92 12.24 24.58
C GLU A 53 58.94 13.76 24.70
N ALA A 54 58.42 14.30 25.81
CA ALA A 54 58.38 15.73 26.05
C ALA A 54 59.64 16.26 26.75
N GLU A 55 60.61 15.40 27.08
CA GLU A 55 61.83 15.79 27.80
C GLU A 55 62.75 16.76 27.06
N THR A 56 62.59 16.82 25.73
CA THR A 56 63.32 17.71 24.81
C THR A 56 62.65 19.07 24.65
N ARG A 57 61.39 19.24 25.10
CA ARG A 57 60.69 20.52 25.06
C ARG A 57 61.42 21.57 25.91
N PHE A 58 61.43 22.81 25.43
CA PHE A 58 62.15 23.90 26.05
C PHE A 58 61.76 24.10 27.52
N GLU A 59 60.49 23.97 27.85
CA GLU A 59 59.95 24.10 29.20
C GLU A 59 60.56 23.06 30.15
N VAL A 60 60.68 21.80 29.68
CA VAL A 60 61.28 20.71 30.46
C VAL A 60 62.80 20.89 30.60
N VAL A 61 63.47 21.36 29.55
CA VAL A 61 64.91 21.70 29.60
C VAL A 61 65.16 22.86 30.58
N SER A 62 64.30 23.89 30.56
CA SER A 62 64.34 25.03 31.46
C SER A 62 64.13 24.59 32.92
N LEU A 63 63.13 23.73 33.17
CA LEU A 63 62.90 23.13 34.49
C LEU A 63 64.12 22.35 34.99
N LYS A 64 64.74 21.51 34.15
CA LYS A 64 65.95 20.75 34.53
C LYS A 64 67.10 21.69 34.94
N ARG A 65 67.32 22.77 34.19
CA ARG A 65 68.39 23.76 34.45
C ARG A 65 68.11 24.59 35.71
N CYS A 66 66.95 25.25 35.77
CA CYS A 66 66.56 26.05 36.94
C CYS A 66 66.43 25.17 38.19
N GLY A 67 65.81 23.99 38.06
CA GLY A 67 65.69 23.03 39.13
C GLY A 67 67.01 22.56 39.71
N SER A 68 68.03 22.37 38.86
CA SER A 68 69.38 22.05 39.34
C SER A 68 70.03 23.21 40.10
N LYS A 69 69.82 24.45 39.65
CA LYS A 69 70.31 25.65 40.35
C LYS A 69 69.63 25.82 41.71
N LEU A 70 68.30 25.72 41.73
CA LEU A 70 67.49 25.78 42.96
C LEU A 70 67.87 24.66 43.92
N TYR A 71 68.01 23.42 43.44
CA TYR A 71 68.47 22.29 44.26
C TYR A 71 69.82 22.57 44.93
N ARG A 72 70.81 23.11 44.20
CA ARG A 72 72.12 23.44 44.79
C ARG A 72 72.00 24.50 45.88
N SER A 73 71.18 25.53 45.65
CA SER A 73 70.94 26.59 46.64
C SER A 73 70.27 26.06 47.90
N LEU A 74 69.20 25.26 47.74
CA LEU A 74 68.45 24.67 48.84
C LEU A 74 69.29 23.65 49.62
N LYS A 75 70.07 22.83 48.90
CA LYS A 75 71.01 21.89 49.50
C LYS A 75 72.08 22.62 50.33
N ALA A 76 72.67 23.68 49.78
CA ALA A 76 73.71 24.45 50.47
C ALA A 76 73.19 25.07 51.77
N PHE A 77 71.96 25.57 51.79
CA PHE A 77 71.32 26.06 53.02
C PHE A 77 71.18 24.95 54.07
N LEU A 78 70.66 23.77 53.69
CA LEU A 78 70.41 22.65 54.60
C LEU A 78 71.69 22.01 55.15
N GLU A 79 72.77 22.00 54.38
CA GLU A 79 74.07 21.45 54.77
C GLU A 79 74.97 22.45 55.50
N ASN A 80 74.62 23.74 55.51
CA ASN A 80 75.42 24.77 56.19
C ASN A 80 75.47 24.51 57.71
N GLU A 81 76.68 24.50 58.27
CA GLU A 81 76.94 24.39 59.72
C GLU A 81 76.87 25.74 60.44
N ALA A 82 76.14 26.71 59.88
CA ALA A 82 75.92 28.01 60.49
C ALA A 82 75.08 27.92 61.77
N THR A 83 75.15 28.97 62.60
CA THR A 83 74.41 29.02 63.86
C THR A 83 72.90 29.06 63.60
N GLU A 84 72.07 28.72 64.60
CA GLU A 84 70.61 28.83 64.45
C GLU A 84 70.15 30.25 64.08
N SER A 85 70.87 31.28 64.54
CA SER A 85 70.61 32.67 64.19
C SER A 85 70.81 32.91 62.69
N ASP A 86 71.91 32.42 62.13
CA ASP A 86 72.22 32.55 60.70
C ASP A 86 71.23 31.76 59.84
N LYS A 87 70.81 30.57 60.31
CA LYS A 87 69.80 29.76 59.63
C LYS A 87 68.43 30.42 59.60
N LYS A 88 68.07 31.13 60.67
CA LYS A 88 66.82 31.89 60.74
C LYS A 88 66.81 33.04 59.74
N GLU A 89 67.93 33.75 59.59
CA GLU A 89 68.06 34.86 58.63
C GLU A 89 68.01 34.36 57.17
N GLY A 90 68.66 33.23 56.86
CA GLY A 90 68.66 32.64 55.51
C GLY A 90 67.44 31.78 55.16
N PHE A 91 66.50 31.56 56.08
CA PHE A 91 65.37 30.65 55.85
C PHE A 91 64.36 31.23 54.84
N ASP A 92 64.22 32.55 54.75
CA ASP A 92 63.35 33.18 53.77
C ASP A 92 63.81 32.90 52.32
N ASP A 93 65.12 32.97 52.08
CA ASP A 93 65.73 32.62 50.79
C ASP A 93 65.52 31.13 50.47
N PHE A 94 65.59 30.27 51.49
CA PHE A 94 65.27 28.85 51.35
C PHE A 94 63.80 28.65 50.95
N LEU A 95 62.85 29.30 51.61
CA LEU A 95 61.43 29.21 51.28
C LEU A 95 61.13 29.74 49.88
N THR A 96 61.73 30.87 49.51
CA THR A 96 61.63 31.45 48.16
C THR A 96 62.16 30.48 47.11
N GLY A 97 63.32 29.86 47.34
CA GLY A 97 63.91 28.87 46.45
C GLY A 97 63.06 27.60 46.32
N LEU A 98 62.48 27.13 47.43
CA LEU A 98 61.64 25.95 47.45
C LEU A 98 60.31 26.20 46.72
N SER A 99 59.68 27.34 46.99
CA SER A 99 58.45 27.78 46.32
C SER A 99 58.67 27.88 44.81
N ALA A 100 59.76 28.53 44.39
CA ALA A 100 60.12 28.64 42.96
C ALA A 100 60.33 27.27 42.30
N LEU A 101 60.94 26.31 43.00
CA LEU A 101 61.12 24.95 42.49
C LEU A 101 59.78 24.26 42.25
N VAL A 102 58.87 24.33 43.23
CA VAL A 102 57.53 23.74 43.17
C VAL A 102 56.70 24.39 42.06
N GLU A 103 56.71 25.73 41.99
CA GLU A 103 55.95 26.50 41.01
C GLU A 103 56.41 26.20 39.57
N LYS A 104 57.72 26.21 39.32
CA LYS A 104 58.25 25.87 37.98
C LYS A 104 57.91 24.44 37.57
N THR A 105 57.85 23.52 38.53
CA THR A 105 57.42 22.14 38.27
C THR A 105 55.94 22.09 37.88
N LYS A 106 55.07 22.80 38.60
CA LYS A 106 53.63 22.91 38.28
C LYS A 106 53.40 23.51 36.90
N ILE A 107 54.03 24.65 36.59
CA ILE A 107 53.88 25.31 35.29
C ILE A 107 54.29 24.38 34.15
N THR A 108 55.45 23.74 34.29
CA THR A 108 55.95 22.80 33.26
C THR A 108 54.99 21.63 33.07
N TYR A 109 54.47 21.06 34.15
CA TYR A 109 53.45 20.01 34.09
C TYR A 109 52.20 20.47 33.33
N PHE A 110 51.66 21.65 33.64
CA PHE A 110 50.43 22.15 33.00
C PHE A 110 50.61 22.35 31.50
N ILE A 111 51.74 22.91 31.08
CA ILE A 111 52.03 23.16 29.67
C ILE A 111 52.25 21.84 28.92
N VAL A 112 53.04 20.94 29.51
CA VAL A 112 53.60 19.80 28.79
C VAL A 112 52.77 18.53 28.92
N ALA A 113 52.27 18.23 30.13
CA ALA A 113 51.54 17.00 30.42
C ALA A 113 50.01 17.18 30.28
N LYS A 114 49.49 18.36 30.60
CA LYS A 114 48.04 18.66 30.49
C LYS A 114 47.63 19.37 29.21
N GLN A 115 48.59 19.74 28.35
CA GLN A 115 48.32 20.54 27.15
C GLN A 115 47.46 21.78 27.47
N GLY A 116 47.69 22.39 28.64
CA GLY A 116 46.81 23.41 29.20
C GLY A 116 46.83 24.74 28.43
N ILE A 117 47.73 24.87 27.46
CA ILE A 117 47.80 25.99 26.53
C ILE A 117 47.59 25.41 25.13
N ARG A 118 46.40 25.65 24.57
CA ARG A 118 46.14 25.46 23.14
C ARG A 118 46.78 26.62 22.41
N ASP A 119 47.43 26.34 21.29
CA ASP A 119 47.93 27.40 20.44
C ASP A 119 46.79 28.01 19.60
N ASP A 120 47.06 29.20 19.06
CA ASP A 120 46.08 29.93 18.25
C ASP A 120 45.70 29.16 16.97
N GLU A 121 46.57 28.25 16.51
CA GLU A 121 46.33 27.41 15.33
C GLU A 121 45.29 26.32 15.62
N GLU A 122 45.39 25.64 16.77
CA GLU A 122 44.40 24.69 17.26
C GLU A 122 43.04 25.37 17.48
N LEU A 123 43.03 26.58 18.05
CA LEU A 123 41.80 27.35 18.23
C LEU A 123 41.16 27.75 16.89
N ALA A 124 41.97 28.11 15.89
CA ALA A 124 41.48 28.42 14.56
C ALA A 124 40.86 27.19 13.87
N LYS A 125 41.49 26.01 14.00
CA LYS A 125 40.95 24.74 13.46
C LYS A 125 39.61 24.37 14.09
N ILE A 126 39.52 24.48 15.42
CA ILE A 126 38.27 24.19 16.14
C ILE A 126 37.15 25.13 15.69
N ARG A 127 37.44 26.42 15.45
CA ARG A 127 36.44 27.38 14.96
C ARG A 127 35.96 27.03 13.55
N ALA A 128 36.88 26.71 12.64
CA ALA A 128 36.52 26.28 11.30
C ALA A 128 35.64 25.01 11.32
N GLU A 129 35.97 24.05 12.18
CA GLU A 129 35.17 22.82 12.33
C GLU A 129 33.77 23.11 12.91
N ILE A 130 33.65 24.08 13.83
CA ILE A 130 32.35 24.54 14.34
C ILE A 130 31.52 25.19 13.23
N ASP A 131 32.13 26.01 12.39
CA ASP A 131 31.44 26.66 11.26
C ASP A 131 30.95 25.61 10.26
N ASP A 132 31.81 24.67 9.86
CA ASP A 132 31.45 23.55 8.96
C ASP A 132 30.30 22.69 9.52
N LEU A 133 30.33 22.39 10.83
CA LEU A 133 29.26 21.63 11.50
C LEU A 133 27.95 22.42 11.56
N THR A 134 28.03 23.75 11.65
CA THR A 134 26.85 24.62 11.67
C THR A 134 26.17 24.63 10.30
N ASP A 135 26.96 24.77 9.23
CA ASP A 135 26.47 24.71 7.84
C ASP A 135 25.85 23.34 7.51
N MET A 136 26.48 22.25 7.97
CA MET A 136 25.92 20.90 7.80
C MET A 136 24.59 20.74 8.55
N LYS A 137 24.47 21.30 9.75
CA LYS A 137 23.23 21.25 10.53
C LYS A 137 22.10 21.98 9.81
N GLU A 138 22.37 23.15 9.26
CA GLU A 138 21.38 23.93 8.49
C GLU A 138 20.92 23.15 7.25
N THR A 139 21.87 22.61 6.48
CA THR A 139 21.57 21.78 5.30
C THR A 139 20.73 20.54 5.66
N LEU A 140 20.99 19.91 6.81
CA LEU A 140 20.20 18.78 7.30
C LEU A 140 18.77 19.19 7.65
N SER A 141 18.61 20.35 8.30
CA SER A 141 17.28 20.89 8.65
C SER A 141 16.43 21.14 7.40
N GLU A 142 17.00 21.76 6.36
CA GLU A 142 16.28 21.99 5.09
C GLU A 142 15.85 20.67 4.41
N ARG A 143 16.71 19.65 4.47
CA ARG A 143 16.39 18.33 3.92
C ARG A 143 15.29 17.62 4.72
N GLU A 144 15.29 17.77 6.04
CA GLU A 144 14.25 17.23 6.91
C GLU A 144 12.87 17.83 6.58
N GLU A 145 12.81 19.15 6.41
CA GLU A 145 11.59 19.85 5.97
C GLU A 145 11.12 19.36 4.59
N SER A 146 12.05 19.24 3.63
CA SER A 146 11.74 18.74 2.29
C SER A 146 11.20 17.31 2.30
N ILE A 147 11.81 16.42 3.09
CA ILE A 147 11.34 15.02 3.25
C ILE A 147 9.95 14.99 3.86
N THR A 148 9.68 15.84 4.86
CA THR A 148 8.37 15.92 5.51
C THR A 148 7.28 16.33 4.52
N ALA A 149 7.53 17.35 3.69
CA ALA A 149 6.59 17.76 2.65
C ALA A 149 6.33 16.68 1.58
N ILE A 150 7.37 15.91 1.22
CA ILE A 150 7.23 14.76 0.31
C ILE A 150 6.36 13.68 0.95
N LEU A 151 6.57 13.36 2.24
CA LEU A 151 5.77 12.37 2.96
C LEU A 151 4.28 12.74 2.98
N GLU A 152 3.95 14.00 3.29
CA GLU A 152 2.57 14.49 3.26
C GLU A 152 1.94 14.34 1.87
N THR A 153 2.72 14.62 0.82
CA THR A 153 2.27 14.44 -0.58
C THR A 153 2.01 12.97 -0.90
N VAL A 154 2.88 12.07 -0.47
CA VAL A 154 2.74 10.61 -0.67
C VAL A 154 1.53 10.07 0.09
N GLU A 155 1.31 10.51 1.33
CA GLU A 155 0.14 10.12 2.12
C GLU A 155 -1.17 10.57 1.45
N SER A 156 -1.21 11.81 0.96
CA SER A 156 -2.35 12.33 0.21
C SER A 156 -2.62 11.51 -1.05
N ALA A 157 -1.59 11.22 -1.84
CA ALA A 157 -1.71 10.40 -3.05
C ALA A 157 -2.19 8.98 -2.74
N SER A 158 -1.69 8.37 -1.66
CA SER A 158 -2.10 7.04 -1.20
C SER A 158 -3.59 7.00 -0.84
N SER A 159 -4.08 8.03 -0.14
CA SER A 159 -5.51 8.18 0.19
C SER A 159 -6.39 8.28 -1.07
N VAL A 160 -5.95 9.04 -2.07
CA VAL A 160 -6.66 9.14 -3.36
C VAL A 160 -6.68 7.80 -4.09
N ILE A 161 -5.57 7.08 -4.11
CA ILE A 161 -5.49 5.74 -4.73
C ILE A 161 -6.45 4.77 -4.04
N ALA A 162 -6.49 4.76 -2.70
CA ALA A 162 -7.40 3.91 -1.94
C ALA A 162 -8.87 4.22 -2.27
N LYS A 163 -9.23 5.50 -2.42
CA LYS A 163 -10.57 5.92 -2.83
C LYS A 163 -10.91 5.41 -4.24
N HIS A 164 -10.04 5.63 -5.23
CA HIS A 164 -10.28 5.16 -6.59
C HIS A 164 -10.34 3.63 -6.70
N HIS A 165 -9.55 2.92 -5.88
CA HIS A 165 -9.61 1.46 -5.83
C HIS A 165 -10.99 0.97 -5.38
N LYS A 166 -11.53 1.57 -4.32
CA LYS A 166 -12.88 1.26 -3.85
C LYS A 166 -13.96 1.56 -4.90
N GLU A 167 -13.87 2.71 -5.56
CA GLU A 167 -14.79 3.07 -6.65
C GLU A 167 -14.70 2.06 -7.82
N ALA A 168 -13.50 1.57 -8.13
CA ALA A 168 -13.31 0.55 -9.16
C ALA A 168 -13.91 -0.80 -8.75
N GLU A 169 -13.79 -1.22 -7.49
CA GLU A 169 -14.44 -2.43 -6.97
C GLU A 169 -15.97 -2.35 -7.08
N GLU A 170 -16.55 -1.21 -6.71
CA GLU A 170 -18.00 -0.97 -6.85
C GLU A 170 -18.44 -1.07 -8.32
N LYS A 171 -17.67 -0.50 -9.25
CA LYS A 171 -17.95 -0.60 -10.69
C LYS A 171 -17.80 -2.00 -11.25
N VAL A 172 -16.88 -2.81 -10.74
CA VAL A 172 -16.73 -4.21 -11.14
C VAL A 172 -17.97 -5.02 -10.75
N GLU A 173 -18.54 -4.80 -9.56
CA GLU A 173 -19.75 -5.51 -9.16
C GLU A 173 -20.96 -5.06 -10.00
N GLU A 174 -21.11 -3.76 -10.29
CA GLU A 174 -22.15 -3.27 -11.21
C GLU A 174 -22.06 -3.96 -12.59
N ILE A 175 -20.84 -4.06 -13.15
CA ILE A 175 -20.62 -4.76 -14.43
C ILE A 175 -21.00 -6.23 -14.32
N ARG A 176 -20.69 -6.88 -13.20
CA ARG A 176 -21.01 -8.29 -12.96
C ARG A 176 -22.52 -8.52 -12.93
N GLU A 177 -23.27 -7.65 -12.26
CA GLU A 177 -24.73 -7.70 -12.22
C GLU A 177 -25.33 -7.48 -13.61
N CYS A 178 -24.87 -6.45 -14.35
CA CYS A 178 -25.31 -6.22 -15.73
C CYS A 178 -25.02 -7.42 -16.64
N HIS A 179 -23.86 -8.05 -16.50
CA HIS A 179 -23.49 -9.23 -17.28
C HIS A 179 -24.42 -10.42 -17.00
N GLN A 180 -24.76 -10.68 -15.73
CA GLN A 180 -25.72 -11.73 -15.37
C GLN A 180 -27.12 -11.45 -15.92
N ALA A 181 -27.58 -10.19 -15.86
CA ALA A 181 -28.86 -9.80 -16.43
C ALA A 181 -28.89 -10.01 -17.95
N ALA A 182 -27.80 -9.67 -18.65
CA ALA A 182 -27.67 -9.88 -20.08
C ALA A 182 -27.68 -11.36 -20.46
N LEU A 183 -27.01 -12.24 -19.69
CA LEU A 183 -27.05 -13.68 -19.90
C LEU A 183 -28.46 -14.24 -19.75
N LYS A 184 -29.19 -13.80 -18.72
CA LYS A 184 -30.58 -14.21 -18.50
C LYS A 184 -31.48 -13.79 -19.67
N GLN A 185 -31.37 -12.54 -20.12
CA GLN A 185 -32.11 -12.06 -21.28
C GLN A 185 -31.75 -12.81 -22.56
N GLY A 186 -30.48 -13.17 -22.73
CA GLY A 186 -30.03 -14.00 -23.85
C GLY A 186 -30.74 -15.34 -23.91
N GLY A 187 -30.88 -16.03 -22.76
CA GLY A 187 -31.65 -17.27 -22.67
C GLY A 187 -33.14 -17.08 -22.97
N GLU A 188 -33.77 -16.03 -22.44
CA GLU A 188 -35.18 -15.73 -22.71
C GLU A 188 -35.44 -15.44 -24.20
N ILE A 189 -34.47 -14.83 -24.90
CA ILE A 189 -34.53 -14.60 -26.35
C ILE A 189 -34.44 -15.93 -27.12
N GLU A 190 -33.54 -16.83 -26.72
CA GLU A 190 -33.38 -18.15 -27.34
C GLU A 190 -34.66 -18.99 -27.18
N ASP A 191 -35.23 -19.05 -25.97
CA ASP A 191 -36.51 -19.72 -25.69
C ASP A 191 -37.66 -19.16 -26.57
N THR A 192 -37.68 -17.83 -26.74
CA THR A 192 -38.70 -17.16 -27.58
C THR A 192 -38.49 -17.49 -29.06
N HIS A 193 -37.25 -17.56 -29.53
CA HIS A 193 -36.93 -17.93 -30.90
C HIS A 193 -37.39 -19.37 -31.20
N ASP A 194 -37.11 -20.31 -30.31
CA ASP A 194 -37.55 -21.70 -30.43
C ASP A 194 -39.08 -21.83 -30.46
N ALA A 195 -39.78 -21.03 -29.65
CA ALA A 195 -41.25 -20.99 -29.66
C ALA A 195 -41.79 -20.47 -31.00
N ILE A 196 -41.19 -19.42 -31.56
CA ILE A 196 -41.56 -18.87 -32.87
C ILE A 196 -41.37 -19.90 -33.98
N ASP A 197 -40.24 -20.61 -33.98
CA ASP A 197 -39.96 -21.69 -34.94
C ASP A 197 -40.97 -22.84 -34.81
N GLY A 198 -41.42 -23.13 -33.59
CA GLY A 198 -42.51 -24.07 -33.32
C GLY A 198 -43.82 -23.62 -33.96
N TRP A 199 -44.23 -22.37 -33.70
CA TRP A 199 -45.45 -21.80 -34.27
C TRP A 199 -45.42 -21.70 -35.80
N ASP A 200 -44.27 -21.38 -36.42
CA ASP A 200 -44.14 -21.36 -37.89
C ASP A 200 -44.41 -22.75 -38.51
N LYS A 201 -43.91 -23.82 -37.86
CA LYS A 201 -44.19 -25.21 -38.28
C LYS A 201 -45.67 -25.57 -38.13
N GLU A 202 -46.32 -25.16 -37.05
CA GLU A 202 -47.75 -25.37 -36.83
C GLU A 202 -48.59 -24.63 -37.89
N ILE A 203 -48.28 -23.36 -38.16
CA ILE A 203 -48.97 -22.55 -39.17
C ILE A 203 -48.85 -23.19 -40.56
N LYS A 204 -47.66 -23.69 -40.93
CA LYS A 204 -47.46 -24.42 -42.19
C LYS A 204 -48.32 -25.68 -42.28
N THR A 205 -48.43 -26.42 -41.19
CA THR A 205 -49.27 -27.62 -41.10
C THR A 205 -50.75 -27.27 -41.29
N TYR A 206 -51.26 -26.30 -40.53
CA TYR A 206 -52.65 -25.85 -40.66
C TYR A 206 -52.97 -25.29 -42.05
N ARG A 207 -52.01 -24.64 -42.71
CA ARG A 207 -52.18 -24.17 -44.10
C ARG A 207 -52.38 -25.32 -45.07
N ILE A 208 -51.62 -26.41 -44.94
CA ILE A 208 -51.76 -27.62 -45.77
C ILE A 208 -53.13 -28.26 -45.52
N ASP A 209 -53.51 -28.41 -44.26
CA ASP A 209 -54.81 -28.99 -43.87
C ASP A 209 -55.97 -28.18 -44.42
N PHE A 210 -55.91 -26.85 -44.29
CA PHE A 210 -56.92 -25.94 -44.84
C PHE A 210 -57.04 -26.08 -46.35
N GLN A 211 -55.91 -26.15 -47.08
CA GLN A 211 -55.92 -26.32 -48.53
C GLN A 211 -56.52 -27.67 -48.93
N SER A 212 -56.21 -28.74 -48.19
CA SER A 212 -56.80 -30.07 -48.39
C SER A 212 -58.32 -30.04 -48.19
N MET A 213 -58.80 -29.46 -47.09
CA MET A 213 -60.24 -29.29 -46.83
C MET A 213 -60.92 -28.42 -47.89
N SER A 214 -60.27 -27.34 -48.33
CA SER A 214 -60.80 -26.46 -49.38
C SER A 214 -61.00 -27.23 -50.71
N ASN A 215 -60.04 -28.07 -51.09
CA ASN A 215 -60.16 -28.93 -52.27
C ASN A 215 -61.31 -29.94 -52.10
N GLN A 216 -61.43 -30.57 -50.93
CA GLN A 216 -62.53 -31.51 -50.65
C GLN A 216 -63.90 -30.84 -50.75
N ILE A 217 -64.05 -29.61 -50.23
CA ILE A 217 -65.27 -28.83 -50.35
C ILE A 217 -65.59 -28.58 -51.83
N SER A 218 -64.60 -28.15 -52.62
CA SER A 218 -64.78 -27.90 -54.05
C SER A 218 -65.26 -29.16 -54.79
N ASP A 219 -64.65 -30.31 -54.52
CA ASP A 219 -65.06 -31.60 -55.08
C ASP A 219 -66.49 -31.99 -54.69
N LEU A 220 -66.85 -31.81 -53.41
CA LEU A 220 -68.20 -32.09 -52.93
C LEU A 220 -69.23 -31.14 -53.55
N THR A 221 -68.91 -29.86 -53.70
CA THR A 221 -69.76 -28.88 -54.41
C THR A 221 -69.96 -29.29 -55.86
N SER A 222 -68.91 -29.71 -56.57
CA SER A 222 -69.01 -30.21 -57.93
C SER A 222 -69.93 -31.44 -58.04
N LYS A 223 -69.74 -32.43 -57.15
CA LYS A 223 -70.61 -33.61 -57.07
C LYS A 223 -72.06 -33.26 -56.74
N ALA A 224 -72.29 -32.32 -55.83
CA ALA A 224 -73.63 -31.84 -55.49
C ALA A 224 -74.31 -31.19 -56.71
N ASN A 225 -73.60 -30.37 -57.48
CA ASN A 225 -74.12 -29.77 -58.70
C ASN A 225 -74.47 -30.83 -59.75
N GLN A 226 -73.59 -31.80 -60.00
CA GLN A 226 -73.87 -32.93 -60.91
C GLN A 226 -75.10 -33.74 -60.48
N ASN A 227 -75.25 -33.98 -59.17
CA ASN A 227 -76.43 -34.69 -58.65
C ASN A 227 -77.71 -33.86 -58.80
N ASN A 228 -77.64 -32.54 -58.61
CA ASN A 228 -78.77 -31.65 -58.85
C ASN A 228 -79.19 -31.63 -60.33
N GLU A 229 -78.23 -31.61 -61.26
CA GLU A 229 -78.50 -31.73 -62.70
C GLU A 229 -79.20 -33.05 -63.02
N LYS A 230 -78.68 -34.18 -62.51
CA LYS A 230 -79.32 -35.50 -62.66
C LYS A 230 -80.73 -35.55 -62.06
N LEU A 231 -80.93 -34.95 -60.89
CA LEU A 231 -82.25 -34.87 -60.27
C LEU A 231 -83.24 -34.08 -61.15
N ALA A 232 -82.79 -32.97 -61.75
CA ALA A 232 -83.59 -32.21 -62.70
C ALA A 232 -83.92 -33.03 -63.96
N GLU A 233 -82.96 -33.79 -64.49
CA GLU A 233 -83.21 -34.73 -65.61
C GLU A 233 -84.22 -35.82 -65.25
N TYR A 234 -84.07 -36.45 -64.07
CA TYR A 234 -85.02 -37.46 -63.59
C TYR A 234 -86.42 -36.87 -63.35
N ALA A 235 -86.52 -35.66 -62.82
CA ALA A 235 -87.79 -34.95 -62.65
C ALA A 235 -88.47 -34.72 -64.01
N ASN A 236 -87.72 -34.23 -65.00
CA ASN A 236 -88.22 -34.04 -66.37
C ASN A 236 -88.68 -35.36 -67.00
N MET A 237 -87.90 -36.44 -66.87
CA MET A 237 -88.31 -37.77 -67.36
C MET A 237 -89.56 -38.29 -66.65
N SER A 238 -89.67 -38.09 -65.33
CA SER A 238 -90.85 -38.45 -64.57
C SER A 238 -92.09 -37.71 -65.08
N ASP A 239 -91.98 -36.40 -65.36
CA ASP A 239 -93.08 -35.63 -65.95
C ASP A 239 -93.48 -36.17 -67.34
N VAL A 240 -92.52 -36.55 -68.17
CA VAL A 240 -92.80 -37.20 -69.47
C VAL A 240 -93.52 -38.54 -69.27
N PHE A 241 -93.09 -39.38 -68.33
CA PHE A 241 -93.76 -40.64 -68.02
C PHE A 241 -95.16 -40.43 -67.46
N ILE A 242 -95.38 -39.44 -66.59
CA ILE A 242 -96.70 -39.08 -66.06
C ILE A 242 -97.62 -38.64 -67.19
N GLN A 243 -97.15 -37.79 -68.11
CA GLN A 243 -97.93 -37.39 -69.28
C GLN A 243 -98.26 -38.59 -70.18
N GLY A 244 -97.28 -39.49 -70.40
CA GLY A 244 -97.48 -40.73 -71.14
C GLY A 244 -98.54 -41.63 -70.49
N LEU A 245 -98.45 -41.87 -69.18
CA LEU A 245 -99.45 -42.64 -68.43
C LEU A 245 -100.84 -42.01 -68.50
N LYS A 246 -100.93 -40.68 -68.39
CA LYS A 246 -102.20 -39.96 -68.51
C LYS A 246 -102.81 -40.17 -69.91
N LYS A 247 -102.00 -40.03 -70.96
CA LYS A 247 -102.43 -40.31 -72.34
C LYS A 247 -102.93 -41.75 -72.50
N THR A 248 -102.18 -42.75 -72.04
CA THR A 248 -102.59 -44.15 -72.10
C THR A 248 -103.86 -44.41 -71.31
N SER A 249 -104.02 -43.76 -70.14
CA SER A 249 -105.24 -43.83 -69.33
C SER A 249 -106.44 -43.23 -70.05
N ASP A 250 -106.27 -42.08 -70.71
CA ASP A 250 -107.31 -41.42 -71.50
C ASP A 250 -107.70 -42.28 -72.71
N GLU A 251 -106.71 -42.82 -73.45
CA GLU A 251 -106.92 -43.78 -74.55
C GLU A 251 -107.65 -45.03 -74.06
N HIS A 252 -107.27 -45.59 -72.91
CA HIS A 252 -107.94 -46.75 -72.32
C HIS A 252 -109.38 -46.42 -71.90
N GLY A 253 -109.62 -45.22 -71.36
CA GLY A 253 -110.95 -44.72 -71.05
C GLY A 253 -111.83 -44.59 -72.29
N GLN A 254 -111.28 -44.06 -73.39
CA GLN A 254 -111.98 -44.00 -74.69
C GLN A 254 -112.29 -45.39 -75.22
N LEU A 255 -111.34 -46.33 -75.15
CA LEU A 255 -111.52 -47.71 -75.60
C LEU A 255 -112.60 -48.44 -74.79
N LEU A 256 -112.64 -48.23 -73.47
CA LEU A 256 -113.72 -48.75 -72.61
C LEU A 256 -115.08 -48.16 -72.99
N GLU A 257 -115.13 -46.87 -73.32
CA GLU A 257 -116.35 -46.21 -73.78
C GLU A 257 -116.78 -46.73 -75.16
N GLU A 258 -115.85 -46.94 -76.09
CA GLU A 258 -116.11 -47.58 -77.39
C GLU A 258 -116.62 -49.01 -77.20
N ILE A 259 -116.01 -49.80 -76.31
CA ILE A 259 -116.50 -51.14 -75.97
C ILE A 259 -117.92 -51.06 -75.41
N ARG A 260 -118.20 -50.10 -74.53
CA ARG A 260 -119.52 -49.88 -73.95
C ARG A 260 -120.55 -49.50 -75.01
N GLN A 261 -120.22 -48.57 -75.91
CA GLN A 261 -121.06 -48.20 -77.05
C GLN A 261 -121.26 -49.36 -78.03
N THR A 262 -120.25 -50.19 -78.23
CA THR A 262 -120.35 -51.39 -79.07
C THR A 262 -121.25 -52.44 -78.42
N LEU A 263 -121.17 -52.63 -77.10
CA LEU A 263 -122.06 -53.50 -76.31
C LEU A 263 -123.49 -52.96 -76.30
N GLU A 264 -123.70 -51.66 -76.13
CA GLU A 264 -125.02 -51.02 -76.21
C GLU A 264 -125.59 -51.09 -77.63
N GLY A 265 -124.74 -50.89 -78.65
CA GLY A 265 -125.06 -51.10 -80.06
C GLY A 265 -125.49 -52.53 -80.33
N ALA A 266 -124.72 -53.52 -79.87
CA ALA A 266 -125.07 -54.94 -79.97
C ALA A 266 -126.39 -55.27 -79.23
N ASN A 267 -126.64 -54.66 -78.07
CA ASN A 267 -127.92 -54.76 -77.37
C ASN A 267 -129.07 -54.15 -78.19
N ARG A 268 -128.82 -53.05 -78.91
CA ARG A 268 -129.80 -52.36 -79.75
C ARG A 268 -130.09 -53.12 -81.07
N VAL A 269 -129.08 -53.75 -81.68
CA VAL A 269 -129.30 -54.63 -82.84
C VAL A 269 -129.96 -55.95 -82.43
N GLY A 270 -129.65 -56.45 -81.22
CA GLY A 270 -130.35 -57.57 -80.59
C GLY A 270 -131.85 -57.30 -80.38
N MET A 271 -132.22 -56.07 -79.98
CA MET A 271 -133.62 -55.67 -79.84
C MET A 271 -134.32 -55.31 -81.16
N ALA A 272 -133.58 -54.86 -82.20
CA ALA A 272 -134.16 -54.60 -83.52
C ALA A 272 -134.49 -55.88 -84.31
N ALA A 273 -133.87 -57.02 -83.97
CA ALA A 273 -134.11 -58.31 -84.62
C ALA A 273 -135.31 -59.09 -84.04
N SER A 274 -135.89 -58.69 -82.91
CA SER A 274 -137.05 -59.38 -82.31
C SER A 274 -138.41 -58.83 -82.73
N PHE A 275 -138.48 -57.90 -83.69
CA PHE A 275 -139.73 -57.45 -84.32
C PHE A 275 -139.75 -57.82 -85.81
N LYS A 276 -139.78 -59.13 -86.08
CA LYS A 276 -140.27 -59.78 -87.31
C LYS A 276 -140.38 -61.28 -87.01
N THR A 277 -141.44 -61.74 -86.36
CA THR A 277 -142.68 -62.33 -86.91
C THR A 277 -143.57 -62.71 -85.72
#